data_AF-A0A6J5ZVX5-F1
#
_entry.id   AF-A0A6J5ZVX5-F1
#
_cell.length_a   1.000
_cell.length_b   1.000
_cell.length_c   1.000
_cell.angle_alpha   90.00
_cell.angle_beta   90.00
_cell.angle_gamma   90.00
#
_symmetry.space_group_name_H-M   'P 1'
#
loop_
_entity.id
_entity.type
_entity.pdbx_description
1 polymer ?
#
loop_
_entity_poly.entity_id
_entity_poly.type
_entity_poly.pdbx_seq_one_letter_code
_entity_poly.pdbx_strand_id
1 'polypeptide(L)'
;MRGDPVGGPTAPWVTTPGGFDFADQLVALAADVGGFSIGVAAFPDVHPASDGNFVQDVNVLLRKEELGATFAITQFVFDSGRYEALRNALDQRGSKLSIYPGIMPVTSYPQIVKMLELSGGYMPKATRLRFARYQNDAVSLKKLGIDVAVQICEDVFALGAEGLHFYTLNNAGPTGEIIKQLSMLSR
;
A
#
# COMPACT_ATOMS: atom_id res chain seq x y z
N MET A 1 10.82 -7.94 -0.16
CA MET A 1 10.89 -6.59 0.47
C MET A 1 12.33 -6.33 0.94
N ARG A 2 12.73 -5.07 1.14
CA ARG A 2 14.00 -4.76 1.83
C ARG A 2 13.88 -5.03 3.33
N GLY A 3 12.79 -4.55 3.93
CA GLY A 3 12.56 -4.56 5.38
C GLY A 3 12.71 -3.17 5.99
N ASP A 4 12.22 -3.06 7.23
CA ASP A 4 12.37 -1.84 8.03
C ASP A 4 13.75 -1.82 8.71
N PRO A 5 14.36 -0.64 8.87
CA PRO A 5 15.57 -0.48 9.65
C PRO A 5 15.40 -0.91 11.11
N VAL A 6 16.51 -1.28 11.76
CA VAL A 6 16.54 -1.47 13.22
C VAL A 6 16.17 -0.15 13.90
N GLY A 7 15.16 -0.16 14.77
CA GLY A 7 14.60 1.05 15.38
C GLY A 7 13.35 1.59 14.67
N GLY A 8 12.94 0.98 13.55
CA GLY A 8 11.67 1.24 12.88
C GLY A 8 11.81 1.98 11.54
N PRO A 9 10.67 2.23 10.84
CA PRO A 9 10.65 2.77 9.47
C PRO A 9 11.36 4.11 9.26
N THR A 10 11.46 4.92 10.30
CA THR A 10 12.08 6.26 10.26
C THR A 10 13.55 6.27 10.66
N ALA A 11 14.10 5.14 11.10
CA ALA A 11 15.50 5.05 11.49
C ALA A 11 16.41 4.97 10.23
N PRO A 12 17.68 5.39 10.32
CA PRO A 12 18.60 5.25 9.20
C PRO A 12 18.85 3.78 8.88
N TRP A 13 18.96 3.45 7.59
CA TRP A 13 19.35 2.12 7.16
C TRP A 13 20.82 1.85 7.52
N VAL A 14 21.09 0.65 8.03
CA VAL A 14 22.44 0.17 8.33
C VAL A 14 22.67 -1.12 7.54
N THR A 15 23.64 -1.09 6.64
CA THR A 15 24.01 -2.25 5.83
C THR A 15 24.42 -3.42 6.72
N THR A 16 23.84 -4.59 6.46
CA THR A 16 24.27 -5.83 7.09
C THR A 16 25.45 -6.39 6.31
N PRO A 17 26.59 -6.72 6.94
CA PRO A 17 27.72 -7.33 6.23
C PRO A 17 27.32 -8.60 5.48
N GLY A 18 27.57 -8.62 4.17
CA GLY A 18 27.16 -9.72 3.28
C GLY A 18 25.66 -9.79 2.96
N GLY A 19 24.87 -8.81 3.43
CA GLY A 19 23.44 -8.69 3.14
C GLY A 19 23.14 -7.79 1.94
N PHE A 20 21.84 -7.65 1.64
CA PHE A 20 21.33 -6.73 0.64
C PHE A 20 20.90 -5.40 1.26
N ASP A 21 21.10 -4.31 0.53
CA ASP A 21 20.68 -2.95 0.91
C ASP A 21 19.36 -2.55 0.28
N PHE A 22 18.95 -3.22 -0.79
CA PHE A 22 17.75 -2.88 -1.54
C PHE A 22 16.95 -4.14 -1.90
N ALA A 23 15.64 -3.95 -2.07
CA ALA A 23 14.72 -5.04 -2.35
C ALA A 23 14.95 -5.68 -3.74
N ASP A 24 15.50 -4.91 -4.67
CA ASP A 24 15.78 -5.33 -6.05
C ASP A 24 16.89 -6.38 -6.13
N GLN A 25 17.89 -6.32 -5.25
CA GLN A 25 18.93 -7.36 -5.13
C GLN A 25 18.34 -8.71 -4.71
N LEU A 26 17.36 -8.70 -3.80
CA LEU A 26 16.64 -9.91 -3.41
C LEU A 26 15.72 -10.42 -4.53
N VAL A 27 15.12 -9.50 -5.30
CA VAL A 27 14.32 -9.87 -6.48
C VAL A 27 15.20 -10.57 -7.52
N ALA A 28 16.36 -10.02 -7.82
CA ALA A 28 17.32 -10.61 -8.75
C ALA A 28 17.75 -12.02 -8.30
N LEU A 29 18.11 -12.19 -7.02
CA LEU A 29 18.44 -13.50 -6.47
C LEU A 29 17.28 -14.50 -6.58
N ALA A 30 16.06 -14.08 -6.26
CA ALA A 30 14.89 -14.94 -6.35
C ALA A 30 14.57 -15.34 -7.80
N ALA A 31 14.78 -14.43 -8.75
CA ALA A 31 14.64 -14.71 -10.18
C ALA A 31 15.70 -15.71 -10.67
N ASP A 32 16.97 -15.53 -10.26
CA ASP A 32 18.08 -16.44 -10.59
C ASP A 32 17.87 -17.86 -10.04
N VAL A 33 17.36 -17.97 -8.81
CA VAL A 33 17.01 -19.27 -8.21
C VAL A 33 15.82 -19.91 -8.95
N GLY A 34 14.89 -19.09 -9.43
CA GLY A 34 13.71 -19.54 -10.17
C GLY A 34 12.64 -20.21 -9.31
N GLY A 35 11.49 -20.49 -9.93
CA GLY A 35 10.36 -21.18 -9.28
C GLY A 35 9.43 -20.29 -8.45
N PHE A 36 9.64 -18.98 -8.42
CA PHE A 36 8.80 -18.03 -7.68
C PHE A 36 7.97 -17.14 -8.60
N SER A 37 6.79 -16.76 -8.12
CA SER A 37 6.12 -15.51 -8.54
C SER A 37 6.53 -14.42 -7.56
N ILE A 38 7.20 -13.38 -8.04
CA ILE A 38 7.89 -12.41 -7.17
C ILE A 38 7.03 -11.15 -7.02
N GLY A 39 6.58 -10.91 -5.78
CA GLY A 39 5.86 -9.70 -5.40
C GLY A 39 6.76 -8.66 -4.74
N VAL A 40 6.54 -7.38 -5.03
CA VAL A 40 7.28 -6.26 -4.42
C VAL A 40 6.35 -5.23 -3.78
N ALA A 41 6.90 -4.40 -2.89
CA ALA A 41 6.18 -3.26 -2.33
C ALA A 41 6.20 -2.07 -3.31
N ALA A 42 5.11 -1.32 -3.34
CA ALA A 42 4.95 -0.06 -4.06
C ALA A 42 4.34 1.03 -3.16
N PHE A 43 4.59 2.31 -3.45
CA PHE A 43 4.20 3.42 -2.59
C PHE A 43 3.47 4.50 -3.40
N PRO A 44 2.12 4.49 -3.45
CA PRO A 44 1.33 5.51 -4.13
C PRO A 44 1.63 6.94 -3.64
N ASP A 45 2.03 7.05 -2.37
CA ASP A 45 2.37 8.31 -1.71
C ASP A 45 3.88 8.62 -1.66
N VAL A 46 4.69 7.91 -2.46
CA VAL A 46 6.16 7.94 -2.46
C VAL A 46 6.76 7.32 -1.19
N HIS A 47 7.79 6.48 -1.36
CA HIS A 47 8.50 5.93 -0.22
C HIS A 47 9.19 7.07 0.60
N PRO A 48 9.16 7.04 1.94
CA PRO A 48 9.79 8.10 2.76
C PRO A 48 11.27 8.36 2.44
N ALA A 49 12.03 7.30 2.15
CA ALA A 49 13.44 7.39 1.73
C ALA A 49 13.66 7.91 0.30
N SER A 50 12.62 8.26 -0.44
CA SER A 50 12.71 8.88 -1.77
C SER A 50 12.50 10.40 -1.75
N ASP A 51 12.42 11.01 -0.56
CA ASP A 51 12.38 12.47 -0.34
C ASP A 51 11.29 13.19 -1.18
N GLY A 52 10.13 12.54 -1.35
CA GLY A 52 9.03 13.07 -2.14
C GLY A 52 9.21 12.99 -3.67
N ASN A 53 10.29 12.38 -4.15
CA ASN A 53 10.54 12.18 -5.58
C ASN A 53 9.76 10.99 -6.12
N PHE A 54 8.54 11.27 -6.59
CA PHE A 54 7.65 10.28 -7.19
C PHE A 54 8.25 9.59 -8.44
N VAL A 55 8.96 10.33 -9.29
CA VAL A 55 9.58 9.76 -10.50
C VAL A 55 10.64 8.74 -10.13
N GLN A 56 11.44 9.03 -9.11
CA GLN A 56 12.45 8.10 -8.61
C GLN A 56 11.83 6.82 -8.03
N ASP A 57 10.74 6.94 -7.26
CA ASP A 57 10.07 5.76 -6.67
C ASP A 57 9.47 4.86 -7.77
N VAL A 58 8.91 5.44 -8.83
CA VAL A 58 8.45 4.71 -10.02
C VAL A 58 9.62 4.02 -10.73
N ASN A 59 10.76 4.70 -10.92
CA ASN A 59 11.94 4.09 -11.55
C ASN A 59 12.48 2.90 -10.73
N VAL A 60 12.45 2.98 -9.39
CA VAL A 60 12.82 1.86 -8.52
C VAL A 60 11.84 0.70 -8.67
N LEU A 61 10.55 0.97 -8.84
CA LEU A 61 9.55 -0.07 -9.08
C LEU A 61 9.76 -0.77 -10.42
N LEU A 62 10.01 -0.02 -11.49
CA LEU A 62 10.34 -0.58 -12.82
C LEU A 62 11.65 -1.37 -12.79
N ARG A 63 12.65 -0.91 -12.03
CA ARG A 63 13.89 -1.67 -11.85
C ARG A 63 13.63 -3.04 -11.22
N LYS A 64 12.74 -3.11 -10.22
CA LYS A 64 12.33 -4.39 -9.62
C LYS A 64 11.60 -5.28 -10.63
N GLU A 65 10.77 -4.70 -11.49
CA GLU A 65 10.11 -5.41 -12.60
C GLU A 65 11.14 -6.00 -13.58
N GLU A 66 12.10 -5.19 -14.05
CA GLU A 66 13.17 -5.64 -14.95
C GLU A 66 13.96 -6.84 -14.39
N LEU A 67 14.08 -6.91 -13.07
CA LEU A 67 14.80 -7.98 -12.37
C LEU A 67 13.93 -9.20 -12.06
N GLY A 68 12.65 -9.20 -12.45
CA GLY A 68 11.78 -10.37 -12.38
C GLY A 68 10.58 -10.25 -11.43
N ALA A 69 10.31 -9.08 -10.84
CA ALA A 69 9.05 -8.88 -10.12
C ALA A 69 7.86 -8.91 -11.11
N THR A 70 6.79 -9.62 -10.74
CA THR A 70 5.61 -9.79 -11.61
C THR A 70 4.37 -9.07 -11.09
N PHE A 71 4.34 -8.72 -9.81
CA PHE A 71 3.27 -7.90 -9.24
C PHE A 71 3.79 -7.02 -8.11
N ALA A 72 3.03 -5.99 -7.79
CA ALA A 72 3.28 -5.15 -6.63
C ALA A 72 2.05 -5.05 -5.73
N ILE A 73 2.29 -5.02 -4.42
CA ILE A 73 1.29 -4.66 -3.42
C ILE A 73 1.64 -3.27 -2.92
N THR A 74 0.67 -2.36 -2.97
CA THR A 74 0.91 -1.00 -2.51
C THR A 74 0.85 -0.91 -0.99
N GLN A 75 1.52 0.10 -0.44
CA GLN A 75 1.17 0.62 0.88
C GLN A 75 -0.31 1.07 0.91
N PHE A 76 -0.85 1.32 2.10
CA PHE A 76 -2.25 1.73 2.30
C PHE A 76 -2.71 2.83 1.35
N VAL A 77 -3.86 2.64 0.71
CA VAL A 77 -4.52 3.62 -0.14
C VAL A 77 -5.63 4.31 0.65
N PHE A 78 -5.50 5.62 0.88
CA PHE A 78 -6.57 6.48 1.41
C PHE A 78 -7.07 7.53 0.41
N ASP A 79 -6.44 7.59 -0.75
CA ASP A 79 -6.76 8.46 -1.86
C ASP A 79 -6.59 7.66 -3.17
N SER A 80 -7.70 7.33 -3.81
CA SER A 80 -7.71 6.56 -5.07
C SER A 80 -6.98 7.28 -6.20
N GLY A 81 -6.92 8.62 -6.19
CA GLY A 81 -6.16 9.40 -7.17
C GLY A 81 -4.65 9.21 -7.07
N ARG A 82 -4.13 8.89 -5.87
CA ARG A 82 -2.70 8.54 -5.69
C ARG A 82 -2.38 7.18 -6.30
N TYR A 83 -3.29 6.22 -6.11
CA TYR A 83 -3.19 4.91 -6.76
C TYR A 83 -3.27 5.02 -8.29
N GLU A 84 -4.22 5.81 -8.81
CA GLU A 84 -4.34 6.12 -10.23
C GLU A 84 -3.05 6.72 -10.80
N ALA A 85 -2.48 7.71 -10.13
CA ALA A 85 -1.25 8.37 -10.58
C ALA A 85 -0.08 7.38 -10.70
N LEU A 86 0.08 6.47 -9.74
CA LEU A 86 1.09 5.41 -9.79
C LEU A 86 0.88 4.48 -11.00
N ARG A 87 -0.36 4.00 -11.20
CA ARG A 87 -0.68 3.15 -12.35
C ARG A 87 -0.40 3.83 -13.67
N ASN A 88 -0.92 5.04 -13.85
CA ASN A 88 -0.71 5.81 -15.08
C ASN A 88 0.79 6.03 -15.36
N ALA A 89 1.60 6.29 -14.33
CA ALA A 89 3.04 6.47 -14.48
C ALA A 89 3.78 5.18 -14.90
N LEU A 90 3.29 4.01 -14.49
CA LEU A 90 3.81 2.69 -14.90
C LEU A 90 3.34 2.33 -16.32
N ASP A 91 2.05 2.53 -16.61
CA ASP A 91 1.44 2.25 -17.92
C ASP A 91 2.10 3.09 -19.02
N GLN A 92 2.36 4.37 -18.76
CA GLN A 92 3.08 5.26 -19.70
C GLN A 92 4.50 4.78 -20.02
N ARG A 93 5.10 3.96 -19.17
CA ARG A 93 6.43 3.36 -19.37
C ARG A 93 6.35 1.91 -19.84
N GLY A 94 5.16 1.41 -20.16
CA GLY A 94 4.95 0.08 -20.72
C GLY A 94 5.06 -1.07 -19.71
N SER A 95 5.00 -0.76 -18.41
CA SER A 95 5.04 -1.77 -17.33
C SER A 95 3.93 -2.82 -17.51
N LYS A 96 4.20 -4.02 -17.01
CA LYS A 96 3.31 -5.19 -16.98
C LYS A 96 3.02 -5.66 -15.55
N LEU A 97 3.50 -4.95 -14.53
CA LEU A 97 3.20 -5.27 -13.15
C LEU A 97 1.69 -5.17 -12.86
N SER A 98 1.09 -6.24 -12.36
CA SER A 98 -0.21 -6.16 -11.69
C SER A 98 -0.04 -5.40 -10.37
N ILE A 99 -0.79 -4.32 -10.16
CA ILE A 99 -0.70 -3.48 -8.95
C ILE A 99 -1.92 -3.68 -8.06
N TYR A 100 -1.73 -4.37 -6.93
CA TYR A 100 -2.77 -4.63 -5.95
C TYR A 100 -2.78 -3.52 -4.87
N PRO A 101 -3.85 -2.70 -4.78
CA PRO A 101 -3.97 -1.68 -3.77
C PRO A 101 -4.08 -2.30 -2.36
N GLY A 102 -3.29 -1.76 -1.46
CA GLY A 102 -3.31 -2.06 -0.04
C GLY A 102 -4.47 -1.37 0.66
N ILE A 103 -5.41 -2.15 1.19
CA ILE A 103 -6.60 -1.66 1.89
C ILE A 103 -6.48 -1.96 3.39
N MET A 104 -6.52 -0.92 4.22
CA MET A 104 -6.54 -1.07 5.68
C MET A 104 -7.87 -0.54 6.26
N PRO A 105 -8.71 -1.40 6.83
CA PRO A 105 -9.89 -0.97 7.55
C PRO A 105 -9.49 -0.19 8.82
N VAL A 106 -9.84 1.08 8.89
CA VAL A 106 -9.53 1.91 10.07
C VAL A 106 -10.51 1.58 11.19
N THR A 107 -10.00 1.05 12.30
CA THR A 107 -10.83 0.65 13.46
C THR A 107 -10.50 1.41 14.74
N SER A 108 -9.44 2.21 14.74
CA SER A 108 -8.96 2.95 15.89
C SER A 108 -8.27 4.24 15.46
N TYR A 109 -8.61 5.37 16.09
CA TYR A 109 -8.02 6.68 15.78
C TYR A 109 -6.51 6.73 16.11
N PRO A 110 -6.05 6.32 17.31
CA PRO A 110 -4.62 6.28 17.61
C PRO A 110 -3.82 5.42 16.63
N GLN A 111 -4.40 4.30 16.19
CA GLN A 111 -3.74 3.39 15.25
C GLN A 111 -3.51 4.04 13.90
N ILE A 112 -4.51 4.72 13.32
CA ILE A 112 -4.35 5.36 12.01
C ILE A 112 -3.38 6.54 12.08
N VAL A 113 -3.38 7.33 13.15
CA VAL A 113 -2.41 8.43 13.32
C VAL A 113 -0.99 7.88 13.32
N LYS A 114 -0.72 6.88 14.17
CA LYS A 114 0.60 6.24 14.24
C LYS A 114 1.01 5.61 12.91
N MET A 115 0.08 4.96 12.22
CA MET A 115 0.37 4.30 10.95
C MET A 115 0.75 5.29 9.86
N LEU A 116 0.06 6.44 9.77
CA LEU A 116 0.40 7.51 8.82
C LEU A 116 1.78 8.12 9.13
N GLU A 117 2.09 8.33 10.42
CA GLU A 117 3.41 8.83 10.84
C GLU A 117 4.55 7.89 10.45
N LEU A 118 4.36 6.58 10.66
CA LEU A 118 5.41 5.59 10.39
C LEU A 118 5.58 5.28 8.90
N SER A 119 4.48 5.24 8.14
CA SER A 119 4.52 4.90 6.72
C SER A 119 4.84 6.09 5.81
N GLY A 120 4.78 7.32 6.34
CA GLY A 120 4.75 8.54 5.53
C GLY A 120 3.49 8.65 4.66
N GLY A 121 2.48 7.80 4.91
CA GLY A 121 1.27 7.71 4.09
C GLY A 121 0.45 8.99 4.10
N TYR A 122 -0.22 9.26 2.98
CA TYR A 122 -1.08 10.42 2.84
C TYR A 122 -2.54 10.02 3.13
N MET A 123 -3.21 10.84 3.94
CA MET A 123 -4.67 10.81 4.06
C MET A 123 -5.21 12.20 3.75
N PRO A 124 -6.19 12.32 2.83
CA PRO A 124 -6.83 13.60 2.52
C PRO A 124 -7.33 14.30 3.79
N LYS A 125 -7.14 15.63 3.86
CA LYS A 125 -7.51 16.43 5.05
C LYS A 125 -8.99 16.24 5.41
N ALA A 126 -9.88 16.19 4.42
CA ALA A 126 -11.31 15.97 4.65
C ALA A 126 -11.58 14.61 5.31
N THR A 127 -10.95 13.54 4.83
CA THR A 127 -11.04 12.19 5.41
C THR A 127 -10.51 12.16 6.84
N ARG A 128 -9.35 12.78 7.08
CA ARG A 128 -8.75 12.88 8.42
C ARG A 128 -9.66 13.60 9.42
N LEU A 129 -10.27 14.72 9.00
CA LEU A 129 -11.21 15.47 9.82
C LEU A 129 -12.48 14.67 10.14
N ARG A 130 -12.95 13.79 9.23
CA ARG A 130 -14.06 12.88 9.51
C ARG A 130 -13.70 11.88 10.60
N PHE A 131 -12.51 11.26 10.53
CA PHE A 131 -12.05 10.34 11.57
C PHE A 131 -11.86 11.02 12.93
N ALA A 132 -11.28 12.23 12.95
CA ALA A 132 -11.06 12.98 14.18
C ALA A 132 -12.36 13.30 14.95
N ARG A 133 -13.49 13.50 14.25
CA ARG A 133 -14.80 13.72 14.91
C ARG A 133 -15.25 12.54 15.76
N TYR A 134 -14.85 11.32 15.41
CA TYR A 134 -15.21 10.09 16.12
C TYR A 134 -14.05 9.52 16.93
N GLN A 135 -13.00 10.30 17.23
CA GLN A 135 -11.83 9.80 17.96
C GLN A 135 -12.14 9.17 19.33
N ASN A 136 -13.25 9.58 19.96
CA ASN A 136 -13.73 9.06 21.26
C ASN A 136 -14.98 8.17 21.13
N ASP A 137 -15.40 7.81 19.91
CA ASP A 137 -16.53 6.93 19.63
C ASP A 137 -16.07 5.80 18.70
N ALA A 138 -15.62 4.69 19.31
CA ALA A 138 -15.07 3.55 18.59
C ALA A 138 -16.08 2.89 17.64
N VAL A 139 -17.37 2.93 17.96
CA VAL A 139 -18.41 2.30 17.14
C VAL A 139 -18.59 3.11 15.85
N SER A 140 -18.79 4.42 15.99
CA SER A 140 -18.95 5.31 14.83
C SER A 140 -17.67 5.40 14.00
N LEU A 141 -16.50 5.39 14.65
CA LEU A 141 -15.21 5.38 13.96
C LEU A 141 -15.01 4.12 13.12
N LYS A 142 -15.30 2.94 13.69
CA LYS A 142 -15.21 1.68 12.96
C LYS A 142 -16.16 1.66 11.76
N LYS A 143 -17.40 2.12 11.94
CA LYS A 143 -18.37 2.24 10.83
C LYS A 143 -17.83 3.14 9.73
N LEU A 144 -17.35 4.34 10.08
CA LEU A 144 -16.72 5.26 9.13
C LEU A 144 -15.52 4.61 8.41
N GLY A 145 -14.68 3.87 9.12
CA GLY A 145 -13.53 3.19 8.54
C GLY A 145 -13.90 2.11 7.52
N ILE A 146 -14.99 1.39 7.77
CA ILE A 146 -15.56 0.43 6.82
C ILE A 146 -16.10 1.19 5.59
N ASP A 147 -16.92 2.21 5.79
CA ASP A 147 -17.51 3.00 4.69
C ASP A 147 -16.43 3.62 3.78
N VAL A 148 -15.36 4.17 4.37
CA VAL A 148 -14.22 4.73 3.63
C VAL A 148 -13.48 3.63 2.87
N ALA A 149 -13.24 2.47 3.48
CA ALA A 149 -12.56 1.37 2.81
C ALA A 149 -13.39 0.80 1.65
N VAL A 150 -14.71 0.66 1.81
CA VAL A 150 -15.62 0.26 0.72
C VAL A 150 -15.51 1.24 -0.45
N GLN A 151 -15.57 2.55 -0.19
CA GLN A 151 -15.43 3.55 -1.25
C GLN A 151 -14.08 3.44 -1.98
N ILE A 152 -12.97 3.31 -1.24
CA ILE A 152 -11.65 3.16 -1.87
C ILE A 152 -11.59 1.89 -2.71
N CYS A 153 -12.13 0.77 -2.24
CA CYS A 153 -12.19 -0.47 -3.00
C CYS A 153 -12.94 -0.28 -4.33
N GLU A 154 -14.12 0.34 -4.31
CA GLU A 154 -14.90 0.61 -5.51
C GLU A 154 -14.15 1.53 -6.49
N ASP A 155 -13.53 2.59 -5.97
CA ASP A 155 -12.76 3.54 -6.78
C ASP A 155 -11.57 2.84 -7.46
N VAL A 156 -10.75 2.09 -6.72
CA VAL A 156 -9.56 1.43 -7.30
C VAL A 156 -9.93 0.34 -8.31
N PHE A 157 -11.08 -0.32 -8.14
CA PHE A 157 -11.61 -1.23 -9.16
C PHE A 157 -12.07 -0.50 -10.41
N ALA A 158 -12.76 0.64 -10.27
CA ALA A 158 -13.12 1.48 -11.42
C ALA A 158 -11.88 1.99 -12.18
N LEU A 159 -10.75 2.16 -11.48
CA LEU A 159 -9.44 2.48 -12.03
C LEU A 159 -8.67 1.27 -12.60
N GLY A 160 -9.28 0.09 -12.61
CA GLY A 160 -8.75 -1.12 -13.24
C GLY A 160 -7.89 -2.01 -12.33
N ALA A 161 -7.97 -1.88 -11.00
CA ALA A 161 -7.34 -2.83 -10.08
C ALA A 161 -7.76 -4.28 -10.40
N GLU A 162 -6.79 -5.19 -10.50
CA GLU A 162 -7.04 -6.61 -10.82
C GLU A 162 -7.46 -7.42 -9.58
N GLY A 163 -7.27 -6.85 -8.38
CA GLY A 163 -7.65 -7.44 -7.11
C GLY A 163 -7.34 -6.46 -5.97
N LEU A 164 -7.58 -6.88 -4.73
CA LEU A 164 -7.30 -6.06 -3.53
C LEU A 164 -6.39 -6.83 -2.56
N HIS A 165 -5.57 -6.12 -1.81
CA HIS A 165 -4.82 -6.69 -0.70
C HIS A 165 -5.26 -6.07 0.64
N PHE A 166 -5.85 -6.87 1.53
CA PHE A 166 -6.34 -6.37 2.82
C PHE A 166 -5.33 -6.56 3.95
N TYR A 167 -4.97 -5.46 4.60
CA TYR A 167 -4.25 -5.47 5.88
C TYR A 167 -5.24 -5.63 7.03
N THR A 168 -5.44 -6.88 7.47
CA THR A 168 -6.47 -7.24 8.46
C THR A 168 -6.08 -6.97 9.90
N LEU A 169 -4.77 -6.84 10.18
CA LEU A 169 -4.23 -6.68 11.52
C LEU A 169 -4.73 -7.76 12.50
N ASN A 170 -4.77 -9.01 12.03
CA ASN A 170 -5.31 -10.18 12.73
C ASN A 170 -6.79 -10.07 13.14
N ASN A 171 -7.56 -9.19 12.49
CA ASN A 171 -8.99 -9.02 12.72
C ASN A 171 -9.78 -9.15 11.42
N ALA A 172 -10.46 -10.28 11.26
CA ALA A 172 -11.26 -10.56 10.07
C ALA A 172 -12.59 -9.78 10.00
N GLY A 173 -13.08 -9.26 11.13
CA GLY A 173 -14.42 -8.65 11.21
C GLY A 173 -14.62 -7.45 10.27
N PRO A 174 -13.79 -6.40 10.35
CA PRO A 174 -13.89 -5.23 9.47
C PRO A 174 -13.75 -5.58 7.99
N THR A 175 -12.78 -6.42 7.63
CA THR A 175 -12.56 -6.87 6.24
C THR A 175 -13.75 -7.65 5.72
N GLY A 176 -14.33 -8.55 6.52
CA GLY A 176 -15.52 -9.30 6.15
C GLY A 176 -16.74 -8.41 5.92
N GLU A 177 -16.88 -7.33 6.70
CA GLU A 177 -17.95 -6.35 6.49
C GLU A 177 -17.76 -5.55 5.21
N ILE A 178 -16.53 -5.11 4.91
CA ILE A 178 -16.21 -4.45 3.64
C ILE A 178 -16.59 -5.34 2.46
N ILE A 179 -16.13 -6.59 2.45
CA ILE A 179 -16.39 -7.55 1.36
C ILE A 179 -17.89 -7.72 1.09
N LYS A 180 -18.72 -7.79 2.14
CA LYS A 180 -20.19 -7.92 2.00
C LYS A 180 -20.85 -6.70 1.38
N GLN A 181 -20.23 -5.53 1.47
CA GLN A 181 -20.76 -4.27 0.96
C GLN A 181 -20.24 -3.93 -0.45
N LEU A 182 -19.24 -4.66 -0.97
CA LEU A 182 -18.72 -4.44 -2.32
C LEU A 182 -19.76 -4.84 -3.37
N SER A 183 -20.16 -3.88 -4.18
CA SER A 183 -21.16 -4.04 -5.24
C SER A 183 -20.72 -5.08 -6.27
N MET A 184 -19.42 -5.13 -6.57
CA MET A 184 -18.85 -6.08 -7.54
C MET A 184 -18.92 -7.56 -7.10
N LEU A 185 -19.02 -7.83 -5.79
CA LEU A 185 -19.15 -9.18 -5.23
C LEU A 185 -20.59 -9.53 -4.87
N SER A 186 -21.49 -8.55 -4.88
CA SER A 186 -22.91 -8.72 -4.59
C SER A 186 -23.62 -9.25 -5.85
N ARG A 187 -23.43 -10.54 -6.16
CA ARG A 187 -24.18 -11.28 -7.18
C ARG A 187 -24.99 -12.41 -6.55
#